data_AF-A0A6P8Y4J0-F1
#
_entry.id   AF-A0A6P8Y4J0-F1
#
_cell.length_a   1.000
_cell.length_b   1.000
_cell.length_c   1.000
_cell.angle_alpha   90.00
_cell.angle_beta   90.00
_cell.angle_gamma   90.00
#
_symmetry.space_group_name_H-M   'P 1'
#
loop_
_entity.id
_entity.type
_entity.pdbx_description
1 polymer ?
#
loop_
_entity_poly.entity_id
_entity_poly.type
_entity_poly.pdbx_seq_one_letter_code
_entity_poly.pdbx_strand_id
1 'polypeptide(L)'
;MPRKCCICNTSKGVKYNEVPSNPTLRAKWLSVIPNKDNLGENPVVCNLHFQESDYDTNSKYRRLKRGVVPMVIPHEELDHEPYEEEGQKERYLHFFGTQVKEKNAELLEVKTQLRKVEGHLKHVTKHNGGIDAQLEALTKLLQQSKEESKKKTLDLQNLETEIKILKAMCHRQEMSLKSKDKLIQELKEKQKELQRSVRESKKSKSLEDIELKKGKSSLAKDRNLQMARIKLNNAKARSMYMEKIRRLQKQLDILKAERKDLDENVYYQNLENLIINMDTDRRAAFVLDQVKLYNKKVPRYSDLTLQECIIWEDTDPSGYEYVRSSDLLTLPAQWTMKRHLGPMDYDEVATSKTDTLSANFEVTTMSDAPDLLQC
;
A
#
# COMPACT_ATOMS: atom_id res chain seq x y z
N MET A 1 -54.81 40.41 27.41
CA MET A 1 -56.18 39.85 27.36
C MET A 1 -56.10 38.38 26.97
N PRO A 2 -56.90 37.48 27.56
CA PRO A 2 -56.93 36.08 27.14
C PRO A 2 -57.43 35.99 25.70
N ARG A 3 -56.63 35.40 24.81
CA ARG A 3 -57.06 35.12 23.43
C ARG A 3 -58.17 34.08 23.47
N LYS A 4 -59.20 34.25 22.64
CA LYS A 4 -60.31 33.29 22.49
C LYS A 4 -60.33 32.76 21.05
N CYS A 5 -60.66 31.48 20.88
CA CYS A 5 -60.85 30.89 19.56
C CYS A 5 -62.01 31.58 18.83
N CYS A 6 -61.82 32.03 17.59
CA CYS A 6 -62.89 32.67 16.82
C CYS A 6 -63.96 31.71 16.29
N ILE A 7 -63.80 30.39 16.43
CA ILE A 7 -64.80 29.38 16.07
C ILE A 7 -65.63 28.95 17.29
N CYS A 8 -64.98 28.48 18.37
CA CYS A 8 -65.67 27.89 19.54
C CYS A 8 -65.59 28.75 20.83
N ASN A 9 -65.04 29.96 20.77
CA ASN A 9 -64.89 30.89 21.91
C ASN A 9 -64.12 30.34 23.14
N THR A 10 -63.46 29.19 23.01
CA THR A 10 -62.69 28.54 24.09
C THR A 10 -61.45 29.36 24.45
N SER A 11 -61.16 29.43 25.75
CA SER A 11 -60.04 30.20 26.32
C SER A 11 -59.05 29.37 27.16
N LYS A 12 -59.37 28.12 27.51
CA LYS A 12 -58.59 27.33 28.49
C LYS A 12 -57.80 26.18 27.83
N GLY A 13 -56.51 26.08 28.15
CA GLY A 13 -55.69 24.87 27.95
C GLY A 13 -55.32 24.49 26.51
N VAL A 14 -55.71 25.29 25.52
CA VAL A 14 -55.50 24.99 24.08
C VAL A 14 -54.43 25.88 23.46
N LYS A 15 -53.77 25.38 22.42
CA LYS A 15 -52.83 26.18 21.62
C LYS A 15 -53.60 26.89 20.51
N TYR A 16 -53.16 28.09 20.17
CA TYR A 16 -53.81 28.93 19.17
C TYR A 16 -52.95 29.06 17.93
N ASN A 17 -53.58 29.06 16.76
CA ASN A 17 -52.97 29.37 15.48
C ASN A 17 -53.57 30.68 14.97
N GLU A 18 -52.72 31.63 14.60
CA GLU A 18 -53.15 32.90 14.02
C GLU A 18 -53.66 32.70 12.60
N VAL A 19 -54.71 33.45 12.23
CA VAL A 19 -55.24 33.40 10.86
C VAL A 19 -54.14 33.86 9.88
N PRO A 20 -53.86 33.09 8.80
CA PRO A 20 -52.75 33.37 7.91
C PRO A 20 -52.79 34.77 7.28
N SER A 21 -51.62 35.40 7.08
CA SER A 21 -51.51 36.70 6.40
C SER A 21 -51.71 36.61 4.88
N ASN A 22 -51.56 35.41 4.28
CA ASN A 22 -51.78 35.21 2.85
C ASN A 22 -53.27 35.44 2.51
N PRO A 23 -53.62 36.36 1.58
CA PRO A 23 -55.00 36.78 1.35
C PRO A 23 -55.91 35.64 0.87
N THR A 24 -55.39 34.75 0.03
CA THR A 24 -56.15 33.60 -0.50
C THR A 24 -56.46 32.58 0.58
N LEU A 25 -55.48 32.23 1.42
CA LEU A 25 -55.69 31.29 2.53
C LEU A 25 -56.52 31.91 3.66
N ARG A 26 -56.32 33.20 3.93
CA ARG A 26 -57.13 33.99 4.87
C ARG A 26 -58.60 33.97 4.49
N ALA A 27 -58.94 34.18 3.21
CA ALA A 27 -60.31 34.10 2.74
C ALA A 27 -60.94 32.72 2.99
N LYS A 28 -60.19 31.63 2.81
CA LYS A 28 -60.65 30.25 3.11
C LYS A 28 -60.87 30.01 4.60
N TRP A 29 -60.04 30.57 5.47
CA TRP A 29 -60.24 30.47 6.92
C TRP A 29 -61.45 31.31 7.36
N LEU A 30 -61.63 32.49 6.79
CA LEU A 30 -62.77 33.35 7.09
C LEU A 30 -64.10 32.77 6.61
N SER A 31 -64.11 31.95 5.55
CA SER A 31 -65.34 31.29 5.07
C SER A 31 -65.84 30.19 6.01
N VAL A 32 -64.99 29.64 6.88
CA VAL A 32 -65.38 28.60 7.86
C VAL A 32 -65.64 29.16 9.26
N ILE A 33 -65.32 30.44 9.52
CA ILE A 33 -65.55 31.07 10.82
C ILE A 33 -66.98 31.63 10.85
N PRO A 34 -67.84 31.19 11.79
CA PRO A 34 -69.27 31.57 11.81
C PRO A 34 -69.53 33.07 11.95
N ASN A 35 -68.70 33.80 12.70
CA ASN A 35 -68.90 35.23 13.01
C ASN A 35 -67.74 36.09 12.47
N LYS A 36 -67.72 36.32 11.15
CA LYS A 36 -66.66 37.09 10.47
C LYS A 36 -66.67 38.60 10.75
N ASP A 37 -67.80 39.16 11.18
CA ASP A 37 -67.98 40.61 11.30
C ASP A 37 -67.35 41.23 12.58
N ASN A 38 -66.99 40.40 13.56
CA ASN A 38 -66.43 40.84 14.86
C ASN A 38 -65.06 40.20 15.17
N LEU A 39 -64.23 39.99 14.15
CA LEU A 39 -62.88 39.49 14.34
C LEU A 39 -61.94 40.64 14.69
N GLY A 40 -61.35 40.63 15.89
CA GLY A 40 -60.29 41.58 16.26
C GLY A 40 -59.09 41.52 15.31
N GLU A 41 -58.14 42.46 15.43
CA GLU A 41 -57.03 42.65 14.48
C GLU A 41 -56.20 41.38 14.17
N ASN A 42 -56.09 40.47 15.15
CA ASN A 42 -55.36 39.21 15.03
C ASN A 42 -56.23 38.03 15.50
N PRO A 43 -57.17 37.57 14.66
CA PRO A 43 -58.04 36.45 15.04
C PRO A 43 -57.22 35.16 15.15
N VAL A 44 -57.61 34.30 16.09
CA VAL A 44 -56.94 33.02 16.33
C VAL A 44 -57.94 31.86 16.38
N VAL A 45 -57.50 30.70 15.90
CA VAL A 45 -58.25 29.44 15.94
C VAL A 45 -57.51 28.45 16.84
N CYS A 46 -58.20 27.78 17.77
CA CYS A 46 -57.56 26.77 18.62
C CYS A 46 -57.21 25.50 17.82
N ASN A 47 -56.26 24.72 18.33
CA ASN A 47 -55.78 23.51 17.68
C ASN A 47 -56.83 22.38 17.56
N LEU A 48 -57.99 22.49 18.23
CA LEU A 48 -59.08 21.50 18.15
C LEU A 48 -59.80 21.49 16.79
N HIS A 49 -59.66 22.55 16.00
CA HIS A 49 -60.27 22.66 14.68
C HIS A 49 -59.36 22.11 13.56
N PHE A 50 -58.29 21.39 13.90
CA PHE A 50 -57.36 20.79 12.95
C PHE A 50 -57.13 19.33 13.31
N GLN A 51 -56.92 18.48 12.31
CA GLN A 51 -56.57 17.08 12.54
C GLN A 51 -55.08 16.95 12.89
N GLU A 52 -54.67 15.86 13.54
CA GLU A 52 -53.24 15.65 13.85
C GLU A 52 -52.40 15.53 12.57
N SER A 53 -53.00 15.01 11.49
CA SER A 53 -52.41 14.93 10.15
C SER A 53 -52.13 16.28 9.49
N ASP A 54 -52.74 17.36 9.97
CA ASP A 54 -52.54 18.71 9.44
C ASP A 54 -51.25 19.36 9.94
N TYR A 55 -50.57 18.74 10.91
CA TYR A 55 -49.32 19.23 11.48
C TYR A 55 -48.10 18.63 10.78
N ASP A 56 -47.05 19.43 10.68
CA ASP A 56 -45.74 18.97 10.18
C ASP A 56 -45.03 18.12 11.25
N THR A 57 -44.80 16.84 10.92
CA THR A 57 -44.12 15.87 11.80
C THR A 57 -42.61 16.08 11.86
N ASN A 58 -42.02 16.82 10.91
CA ASN A 58 -40.58 16.99 10.79
C ASN A 58 -40.06 18.23 11.54
N SER A 59 -40.96 19.05 12.08
CA SER A 59 -40.59 20.27 12.79
C SER A 59 -40.50 20.03 14.29
N LYS A 60 -39.43 20.54 14.93
CA LYS A 60 -39.29 20.58 16.41
C LYS A 60 -40.46 21.27 17.10
N TYR A 61 -41.14 22.17 16.40
CA TYR A 61 -42.35 22.86 16.87
C TYR A 61 -43.57 22.38 16.09
N ARG A 62 -44.68 22.13 16.79
CA ARG A 62 -45.97 21.80 16.16
C ARG A 62 -46.46 22.98 15.32
N ARG A 63 -46.35 22.85 13.99
CA ARG A 63 -46.74 23.87 12.99
C ARG A 63 -47.73 23.25 12.00
N LEU A 64 -48.72 24.01 11.58
CA LEU A 64 -49.65 23.59 10.53
C LEU A 64 -48.93 23.50 9.18
N LYS A 65 -49.27 22.49 8.38
CA LYS A 65 -48.84 22.37 6.98
C LYS A 65 -49.37 23.56 6.17
N ARG A 66 -48.69 23.89 5.06
CA ARG A 66 -49.10 25.00 4.19
C ARG A 66 -50.44 24.69 3.54
N GLY A 67 -51.37 25.64 3.61
CA GLY A 67 -52.67 25.55 2.92
C GLY A 67 -53.79 24.85 3.69
N VAL A 68 -53.52 24.36 4.91
CA VAL A 68 -54.54 23.75 5.78
C VAL A 68 -55.62 24.78 6.15
N VAL A 69 -56.87 24.34 6.25
CA VAL A 69 -58.06 25.13 6.64
C VAL A 69 -58.72 24.46 7.85
N PRO A 70 -59.21 25.20 8.85
CA PRO A 70 -59.89 24.61 10.01
C PRO A 70 -61.18 23.88 9.62
N MET A 71 -61.48 22.78 10.30
CA MET A 71 -62.76 22.09 10.20
C MET A 71 -63.77 22.66 11.21
N VAL A 72 -64.99 22.97 10.75
CA VAL A 72 -66.12 23.26 11.63
C VAL A 72 -66.73 21.93 12.03
N ILE A 73 -66.56 21.55 13.30
CA ILE A 73 -67.29 20.41 13.87
C ILE A 73 -68.66 20.98 14.28
N PRO A 74 -69.78 20.52 13.70
CA PRO A 74 -71.11 20.93 14.13
C PRO A 74 -71.29 20.66 15.62
N HIS A 75 -71.74 21.66 16.38
CA HIS A 75 -71.88 21.54 17.84
C HIS A 75 -73.01 20.58 18.27
N GLU A 76 -73.83 20.09 17.32
CA GLU A 76 -74.97 19.21 17.58
C GLU A 76 -74.59 17.78 18.01
N GLU A 77 -73.32 17.35 17.85
CA GLU A 77 -72.90 15.98 18.20
C GLU A 77 -72.27 15.83 19.60
N LEU A 78 -72.20 16.89 20.41
CA LEU A 78 -71.50 16.86 21.72
C LEU A 78 -72.40 16.87 22.95
N ASP A 79 -73.72 17.00 22.80
CA ASP A 79 -74.69 17.05 23.91
C ASP A 79 -75.66 15.85 23.93
N HIS A 80 -75.19 14.64 23.57
CA HIS A 80 -75.94 13.43 23.93
C HIS A 80 -75.72 13.09 25.41
N GLU A 81 -76.59 13.63 26.27
CA GLU A 81 -76.81 13.13 27.63
C GLU A 81 -77.09 11.62 27.60
N PRO A 82 -76.54 10.83 28.53
CA PRO A 82 -76.86 9.41 28.64
C PRO A 82 -78.31 9.27 29.12
N TYR A 83 -79.20 8.91 28.20
CA TYR A 83 -80.58 8.55 28.52
C TYR A 83 -80.59 7.25 29.36
N GLU A 84 -80.94 7.39 30.64
CA GLU A 84 -81.20 6.27 31.55
C GLU A 84 -82.52 5.59 31.19
N GLU A 85 -82.45 4.44 30.53
CA GLU A 85 -83.62 3.57 30.31
C GLU A 85 -83.52 2.33 31.22
N GLU A 86 -84.05 2.45 32.43
CA GLU A 86 -84.26 1.34 33.36
C GLU A 86 -85.36 0.41 32.84
N GLY A 87 -85.00 -0.54 31.98
CA GLY A 87 -85.96 -1.55 31.51
C GLY A 87 -85.43 -2.72 30.70
N GLN A 88 -84.16 -2.71 30.28
CA GLN A 88 -83.57 -3.79 29.46
C GLN A 88 -82.28 -4.38 30.06
N LYS A 89 -82.05 -4.22 31.37
CA LYS A 89 -80.80 -4.61 32.04
C LYS A 89 -80.43 -6.09 31.86
N GLU A 90 -81.38 -7.02 31.90
CA GLU A 90 -81.02 -8.45 31.90
C GLU A 90 -80.69 -9.05 30.53
N ARG A 91 -81.23 -8.48 29.44
CA ARG A 91 -80.94 -8.98 28.08
C ARG A 91 -79.71 -8.30 27.46
N TYR A 92 -79.47 -7.03 27.78
CA TYR A 92 -78.23 -6.33 27.41
C TYR A 92 -77.01 -6.79 28.22
N LEU A 93 -77.15 -7.12 29.52
CA LEU A 93 -76.04 -7.67 30.32
C LEU A 93 -75.52 -9.02 29.81
N HIS A 94 -76.39 -9.85 29.21
CA HIS A 94 -75.96 -11.12 28.62
C HIS A 94 -75.22 -10.91 27.27
N PHE A 95 -75.74 -10.04 26.40
CA PHE A 95 -75.14 -9.77 25.09
C PHE A 95 -73.82 -8.97 25.20
N PHE A 96 -73.78 -7.94 26.05
CA PHE A 96 -72.53 -7.26 26.37
C PHE A 96 -71.61 -8.14 27.21
N GLY A 97 -72.13 -9.02 28.07
CA GLY A 97 -71.31 -9.99 28.81
C GLY A 97 -70.51 -10.90 27.90
N THR A 98 -71.09 -11.35 26.78
CA THR A 98 -70.36 -12.17 25.78
C THR A 98 -69.38 -11.34 24.95
N GLN A 99 -69.78 -10.15 24.48
CA GLN A 99 -68.84 -9.28 23.73
C GLN A 99 -67.70 -8.75 24.59
N VAL A 100 -67.94 -8.44 25.87
CA VAL A 100 -66.92 -8.01 26.82
C VAL A 100 -65.98 -9.16 27.15
N LYS A 101 -66.48 -10.41 27.26
CA LYS A 101 -65.62 -11.58 27.43
C LYS A 101 -64.76 -11.83 26.20
N GLU A 102 -65.31 -11.71 25.00
CA GLU A 102 -64.58 -11.84 23.74
C GLU A 102 -63.52 -10.74 23.58
N LYS A 103 -63.89 -9.48 23.81
CA LYS A 103 -62.95 -8.35 23.79
C LYS A 103 -61.89 -8.44 24.88
N ASN A 104 -62.21 -8.98 26.05
CA ASN A 104 -61.22 -9.24 27.10
C ASN A 104 -60.27 -10.38 26.73
N ALA A 105 -60.75 -11.41 26.02
CA ALA A 105 -59.90 -12.47 25.49
C ALA A 105 -58.97 -11.95 24.40
N GLU A 106 -59.48 -11.15 23.45
CA GLU A 106 -58.68 -10.45 22.44
C GLU A 106 -57.64 -9.54 23.11
N LEU A 107 -58.02 -8.78 24.13
CA LEU A 107 -57.12 -7.91 24.88
C LEU A 107 -56.03 -8.71 25.62
N LEU A 108 -56.35 -9.89 26.16
CA LEU A 108 -55.38 -10.75 26.82
C LEU A 108 -54.39 -11.35 25.82
N GLU A 109 -54.85 -11.72 24.63
CA GLU A 109 -54.00 -12.18 23.53
C GLU A 109 -53.05 -11.06 23.06
N VAL A 110 -53.58 -9.85 22.83
CA VAL A 110 -52.76 -8.68 22.48
C VAL A 110 -51.74 -8.36 23.57
N LYS A 111 -52.12 -8.42 24.85
CA LYS A 111 -51.18 -8.25 25.97
C LYS A 111 -50.09 -9.33 25.98
N THR A 112 -50.43 -10.55 25.61
CA THR A 112 -49.46 -11.66 25.52
C THR A 112 -48.49 -11.45 24.36
N GLN A 113 -48.98 -10.98 23.21
CA GLN A 113 -48.15 -10.61 22.05
C GLN A 113 -47.22 -9.43 22.38
N LEU A 114 -47.72 -8.42 23.09
CA LEU A 114 -46.91 -7.28 23.57
C LEU A 114 -45.75 -7.74 24.47
N ARG A 115 -46.01 -8.66 25.41
CA ARG A 115 -44.92 -9.22 26.25
C ARG A 115 -43.88 -9.99 25.43
N LYS A 116 -44.31 -10.72 24.39
CA LYS A 116 -43.37 -11.40 23.47
C LYS A 116 -42.49 -10.38 22.72
N VAL A 117 -43.09 -9.29 22.23
CA VAL A 117 -42.37 -8.20 21.54
C VAL A 117 -41.40 -7.48 22.49
N GLU A 118 -41.81 -7.20 23.73
CA GLU A 118 -40.92 -6.63 24.77
C GLU A 118 -39.74 -7.55 25.08
N GLY A 119 -39.97 -8.87 25.13
CA GLY A 119 -38.90 -9.87 25.28
C GLY A 119 -37.90 -9.82 24.12
N HIS A 120 -38.38 -9.75 22.88
CA HIS A 120 -37.52 -9.61 21.70
C HIS A 120 -36.74 -8.28 21.70
N LEU A 121 -37.36 -7.16 22.06
CA LEU A 121 -36.71 -5.84 22.19
C LEU A 121 -35.58 -5.84 23.22
N LYS A 122 -35.76 -6.51 24.36
CA LYS A 122 -34.70 -6.69 25.36
C LYS A 122 -33.54 -7.54 24.84
N HIS A 123 -33.82 -8.54 24.01
CA HIS A 123 -32.76 -9.36 23.42
C HIS A 123 -31.96 -8.60 22.36
N VAL A 124 -32.63 -7.85 21.49
CA VAL A 124 -32.00 -7.02 20.45
C VAL A 124 -31.14 -5.91 21.07
N THR A 125 -31.62 -5.23 22.13
CA THR A 125 -30.82 -4.21 22.83
C THR A 125 -29.58 -4.79 23.50
N LYS A 126 -29.67 -6.00 24.07
CA LYS A 126 -28.49 -6.70 24.62
C LYS A 126 -27.48 -7.08 23.52
N HIS A 127 -27.96 -7.50 22.35
CA HIS A 127 -27.09 -7.80 21.21
C HIS A 127 -26.39 -6.55 20.67
N ASN A 128 -27.11 -5.41 20.60
CA ASN A 128 -26.54 -4.14 20.16
C ASN A 128 -25.41 -3.64 21.08
N GLY A 129 -25.52 -3.84 22.40
CA GLY A 129 -24.43 -3.52 23.32
C GLY A 129 -23.16 -4.35 23.06
N GLY A 130 -23.30 -5.58 22.54
CA GLY A 130 -22.16 -6.39 22.10
C GLY A 130 -21.51 -5.85 20.83
N ILE A 131 -22.30 -5.30 19.90
CA ILE A 131 -21.82 -4.68 18.66
C ILE A 131 -21.00 -3.42 18.98
N ASP A 132 -21.46 -2.57 19.91
CA ASP A 132 -20.72 -1.36 20.31
C ASP A 132 -19.35 -1.70 20.91
N ALA A 133 -19.28 -2.74 21.76
CA ALA A 133 -18.02 -3.21 22.31
C ALA A 133 -17.07 -3.79 21.24
N GLN A 134 -17.62 -4.52 20.26
CA GLN A 134 -16.84 -5.01 19.10
C GLN A 134 -16.31 -3.86 18.25
N LEU A 135 -17.12 -2.82 18.03
CA LEU A 135 -16.74 -1.65 17.24
C LEU A 135 -15.64 -0.83 17.97
N GLU A 136 -15.73 -0.70 19.29
CA GLU A 136 -14.67 -0.09 20.10
C GLU A 136 -13.37 -0.90 20.03
N ALA A 137 -13.45 -2.23 20.13
CA ALA A 137 -12.28 -3.11 20.03
C ALA A 137 -11.61 -3.02 18.64
N LEU A 138 -12.39 -3.03 17.56
CA LEU A 138 -11.89 -2.84 16.20
C LEU A 138 -11.26 -1.46 16.00
N THR A 139 -11.83 -0.41 16.60
CA THR A 139 -11.27 0.95 16.56
C THR A 139 -9.90 1.00 17.25
N LYS A 140 -9.75 0.33 18.40
CA LYS A 140 -8.46 0.21 19.10
C LYS A 140 -7.42 -0.55 18.26
N LEU A 141 -7.81 -1.66 17.63
CA LEU A 141 -6.92 -2.41 16.73
C LEU A 141 -6.49 -1.58 15.52
N LEU A 142 -7.41 -0.83 14.92
CA LEU A 142 -7.09 0.07 13.79
C LEU A 142 -6.11 1.17 14.21
N GLN A 143 -6.27 1.74 15.41
CA GLN A 143 -5.37 2.75 15.94
C GLN A 143 -3.96 2.18 16.19
N GLN A 144 -3.86 0.99 16.79
CA GLN A 144 -2.59 0.30 16.99
C GLN A 144 -1.88 0.00 15.66
N SER A 145 -2.62 -0.49 14.66
CA SER A 145 -2.08 -0.74 13.32
C SER A 145 -1.56 0.53 12.64
N LYS A 146 -2.25 1.67 12.81
CA LYS A 146 -1.78 2.98 12.32
C LYS A 146 -0.49 3.43 13.00
N GLU A 147 -0.35 3.22 14.30
CA GLU A 147 0.88 3.58 15.04
C GLU A 147 2.05 2.67 14.63
N GLU A 148 1.81 1.38 14.46
CA GLU A 148 2.83 0.44 13.96
C GLU A 148 3.27 0.79 12.53
N SER A 149 2.33 1.16 11.65
CA SER A 149 2.64 1.63 10.30
C SER A 149 3.49 2.90 10.32
N LYS A 150 3.17 3.89 11.17
CA LYS A 150 4.00 5.10 11.33
C LYS A 150 5.42 4.77 11.79
N LYS A 151 5.56 3.84 12.73
CA LYS A 151 6.88 3.38 13.22
C LYS A 151 7.69 2.74 12.08
N LYS A 152 7.07 1.84 11.30
CA LYS A 152 7.72 1.20 10.14
C LYS A 152 8.15 2.23 9.08
N THR A 153 7.34 3.25 8.83
CA THR A 153 7.70 4.35 7.90
C THR A 153 8.93 5.13 8.41
N LEU A 154 9.03 5.39 9.71
CA LEU A 154 10.19 6.06 10.29
C LEU A 154 11.44 5.18 10.20
N ASP A 155 11.31 3.88 10.48
CA ASP A 155 12.42 2.91 10.37
C ASP A 155 12.93 2.83 8.92
N LEU A 156 12.03 2.84 7.93
CA LEU A 156 12.39 2.90 6.51
C LEU A 156 13.16 4.18 6.15
N GLN A 157 12.71 5.35 6.64
CA GLN A 157 13.42 6.61 6.42
C GLN A 157 14.83 6.58 7.03
N ASN A 158 14.99 6.00 8.22
CA ASN A 158 16.30 5.83 8.84
C ASN A 158 17.22 4.92 8.00
N LEU A 159 16.71 3.78 7.53
CA LEU A 159 17.46 2.87 6.64
C LEU A 159 17.85 3.56 5.32
N GLU A 160 16.97 4.37 4.72
CA GLU A 160 17.30 5.16 3.53
C GLU A 160 18.46 6.14 3.78
N THR A 161 18.49 6.78 4.95
CA THR A 161 19.60 7.67 5.32
C THR A 161 20.91 6.89 5.52
N GLU A 162 20.86 5.72 6.13
CA GLU A 162 22.03 4.85 6.32
C GLU A 162 22.59 4.37 4.97
N ILE A 163 21.73 3.94 4.05
CA ILE A 163 22.13 3.57 2.68
C ILE A 163 22.82 4.74 1.97
N LYS A 164 22.30 5.98 2.11
CA LYS A 164 22.94 7.17 1.53
C LYS A 164 24.34 7.41 2.11
N ILE A 165 24.52 7.24 3.42
CA ILE A 165 25.82 7.37 4.09
C ILE A 165 26.80 6.30 3.60
N LEU A 166 26.36 5.04 3.53
CA LEU A 166 27.18 3.92 3.04
C LEU A 166 27.59 4.11 1.58
N LYS A 167 26.68 4.54 0.69
CA LYS A 167 27.00 4.87 -0.70
C LYS A 167 28.09 5.94 -0.80
N ALA A 168 28.00 6.99 0.03
CA ALA A 168 29.02 8.04 0.08
C ALA A 168 30.38 7.51 0.60
N MET A 169 30.37 6.57 1.55
CA MET A 169 31.59 5.90 2.03
C MET A 169 32.23 5.05 0.94
N CYS A 170 31.45 4.22 0.23
CA CYS A 170 31.94 3.40 -0.88
C CYS A 170 32.55 4.28 -1.99
N HIS A 171 31.89 5.39 -2.36
CA HIS A 171 32.43 6.30 -3.36
C HIS A 171 33.79 6.91 -2.93
N ARG A 172 33.93 7.32 -1.66
CA ARG A 172 35.22 7.79 -1.12
C ARG A 172 36.29 6.72 -1.17
N GLN A 173 35.96 5.47 -0.86
CA GLN A 173 36.88 4.35 -0.95
C GLN A 173 37.30 4.08 -2.40
N GLU A 174 36.36 4.13 -3.34
CA GLU A 174 36.63 3.94 -4.78
C GLU A 174 37.61 5.02 -5.30
N MET A 175 37.40 6.29 -4.92
CA MET A 175 38.32 7.37 -5.28
C MET A 175 39.70 7.21 -4.64
N SER A 176 39.76 6.69 -3.40
CA SER A 176 41.02 6.34 -2.73
C SER A 176 41.76 5.22 -3.45
N LEU A 177 41.04 4.18 -3.90
CA LEU A 177 41.61 3.07 -4.69
C LEU A 177 42.15 3.57 -6.04
N LYS A 178 41.40 4.40 -6.77
CA LYS A 178 41.88 5.02 -8.03
C LYS A 178 43.16 5.83 -7.83
N SER A 179 43.26 6.57 -6.72
CA SER A 179 44.48 7.30 -6.35
C SER A 179 45.66 6.36 -6.07
N LYS A 180 45.42 5.25 -5.35
CA LYS A 180 46.45 4.23 -5.09
C LYS A 180 46.90 3.53 -6.37
N ASP A 181 45.99 3.22 -7.29
CA ASP A 181 46.32 2.60 -8.58
C ASP A 181 47.23 3.49 -9.42
N LYS A 182 46.95 4.80 -9.44
CA LYS A 182 47.83 5.79 -10.09
C LYS A 182 49.23 5.77 -9.48
N LEU A 183 49.35 5.75 -8.15
CA LEU A 183 50.65 5.65 -7.47
C LEU A 183 51.37 4.33 -7.79
N ILE A 184 50.64 3.21 -7.88
CA ILE A 184 51.22 1.91 -8.27
C ILE A 184 51.76 1.98 -9.70
N GLN A 185 51.05 2.63 -10.62
CA GLN A 185 51.50 2.81 -11.99
C GLN A 185 52.77 3.65 -12.07
N GLU A 186 52.82 4.79 -11.37
CA GLU A 186 54.02 5.65 -11.28
C GLU A 186 55.22 4.89 -10.70
N LEU A 187 55.00 4.04 -9.69
CA LEU A 187 56.06 3.20 -9.11
C LEU A 187 56.57 2.14 -10.08
N LYS A 188 55.67 1.53 -10.88
CA LYS A 188 56.05 0.55 -11.92
C LYS A 188 56.89 1.22 -13.02
N GLU A 189 56.57 2.44 -13.40
CA GLU A 189 57.34 3.22 -14.39
C GLU A 189 58.73 3.56 -13.86
N LYS A 190 58.83 4.08 -12.62
CA LYS A 190 60.12 4.32 -11.95
C LYS A 190 60.95 3.05 -11.81
N GLN A 191 60.31 1.91 -11.52
CA GLN A 191 61.01 0.61 -11.46
C GLN A 191 61.59 0.23 -12.83
N LYS A 192 60.85 0.41 -13.92
CA LYS A 192 61.33 0.17 -15.29
C LYS A 192 62.50 1.09 -15.64
N GLU A 193 62.43 2.37 -15.27
CA GLU A 193 63.49 3.35 -15.49
C GLU A 193 64.79 2.96 -14.75
N LEU A 194 64.69 2.64 -13.45
CA LEU A 194 65.81 2.12 -12.66
C LEU A 194 66.42 0.86 -13.28
N GLN A 195 65.59 -0.06 -13.78
CA GLN A 195 66.08 -1.25 -14.48
C GLN A 195 66.85 -0.91 -15.76
N ARG A 196 66.44 0.11 -16.52
CA ARG A 196 67.17 0.61 -17.69
C ARG A 196 68.52 1.20 -17.29
N SER A 197 68.57 2.09 -16.30
CA SER A 197 69.83 2.68 -15.81
C SER A 197 70.80 1.63 -15.25
N VAL A 198 70.29 0.58 -14.60
CA VAL A 198 71.13 -0.55 -14.14
C VAL A 198 71.70 -1.35 -15.32
N ARG A 199 70.97 -1.50 -16.43
CA ARG A 199 71.49 -2.16 -17.64
C ARG A 199 72.53 -1.31 -18.34
N GLU A 200 72.30 0.00 -18.42
CA GLU A 200 73.25 0.96 -19.03
C GLU A 200 74.56 1.03 -18.24
N SER A 201 74.50 1.18 -16.92
CA SER A 201 75.69 1.19 -16.06
C SER A 201 76.50 -0.11 -16.11
N LYS A 202 75.83 -1.26 -16.32
CA LYS A 202 76.53 -2.54 -16.59
C LYS A 202 77.27 -2.53 -17.93
N LYS A 203 76.71 -1.93 -18.97
CA LYS A 203 77.38 -1.77 -20.28
C LYS A 203 78.61 -0.87 -20.16
N SER A 204 78.48 0.27 -19.48
CA SER A 204 79.58 1.23 -19.28
C SER A 204 80.78 0.62 -18.56
N LYS A 205 80.53 -0.19 -17.51
CA LYS A 205 81.61 -0.90 -16.80
C LYS A 205 82.36 -1.91 -17.66
N SER A 206 81.67 -2.60 -18.57
CA SER A 206 82.35 -3.54 -19.47
C SER A 206 83.30 -2.83 -20.45
N LEU A 207 83.05 -1.55 -20.76
CA LEU A 207 83.90 -0.73 -21.62
C LEU A 207 85.11 -0.16 -20.84
N GLU A 208 84.91 0.32 -19.60
CA GLU A 208 86.03 0.79 -18.75
C GLU A 208 87.00 -0.33 -18.35
N ASP A 209 86.50 -1.56 -18.12
CA ASP A 209 87.36 -2.72 -17.80
C ASP A 209 88.23 -3.16 -19.01
N ILE A 210 87.91 -2.71 -20.24
CA ILE A 210 88.73 -2.94 -21.43
C ILE A 210 89.85 -1.89 -21.58
N GLU A 211 89.66 -0.65 -21.10
CA GLU A 211 90.64 0.44 -21.23
C GLU A 211 91.73 0.47 -20.15
N LEU A 212 91.52 -0.15 -18.98
CA LEU A 212 92.43 0.00 -17.82
C LEU A 212 93.65 -0.95 -17.77
N LYS A 213 93.97 -1.67 -18.85
CA LYS A 213 95.10 -2.63 -18.88
C LYS A 213 96.50 -2.06 -19.16
N LYS A 214 96.70 -0.74 -19.23
CA LYS A 214 98.04 -0.15 -19.38
C LYS A 214 98.23 1.10 -18.52
N GLY A 215 98.95 0.97 -17.39
CA GLY A 215 99.69 2.10 -16.81
C GLY A 215 99.70 2.25 -15.28
N LYS A 216 100.88 1.95 -14.71
CA LYS A 216 101.55 2.58 -13.55
C LYS A 216 100.99 2.38 -12.13
N SER A 217 101.94 2.14 -11.21
CA SER A 217 101.81 1.34 -9.98
C SER A 217 101.85 2.10 -8.64
N SER A 218 101.67 3.43 -8.59
CA SER A 218 101.61 4.17 -7.31
C SER A 218 100.31 4.94 -7.04
N LEU A 219 99.52 5.28 -8.07
CA LEU A 219 98.16 5.85 -7.96
C LEU A 219 97.06 4.77 -7.82
N ALA A 220 97.44 3.49 -7.88
CA ALA A 220 96.51 2.35 -7.86
C ALA A 220 95.81 2.16 -6.51
N LYS A 221 96.46 2.53 -5.39
CA LYS A 221 95.88 2.33 -4.04
C LYS A 221 94.69 3.25 -3.76
N ASP A 222 94.79 4.52 -4.12
CA ASP A 222 93.67 5.47 -3.94
C ASP A 222 92.51 5.19 -4.89
N ARG A 223 92.80 4.81 -6.15
CA ARG A 223 91.76 4.33 -7.07
C ARG A 223 91.04 3.09 -6.55
N ASN A 224 91.78 2.14 -5.97
CA ASN A 224 91.18 0.94 -5.36
C ASN A 224 90.29 1.30 -4.16
N LEU A 225 90.71 2.25 -3.32
CA LEU A 225 89.92 2.72 -2.18
C LEU A 225 88.64 3.46 -2.64
N GLN A 226 88.74 4.32 -3.65
CA GLN A 226 87.60 5.04 -4.22
C GLN A 226 86.60 4.07 -4.87
N MET A 227 87.10 3.07 -5.61
CA MET A 227 86.26 2.01 -6.18
C MET A 227 85.58 1.15 -5.11
N ALA A 228 86.26 0.86 -4.00
CA ALA A 228 85.67 0.15 -2.87
C ALA A 228 84.52 0.96 -2.23
N ARG A 229 84.69 2.29 -2.06
CA ARG A 229 83.62 3.18 -1.55
C ARG A 229 82.41 3.23 -2.49
N ILE A 230 82.64 3.33 -3.81
CA ILE A 230 81.56 3.32 -4.81
C ILE A 230 80.82 1.98 -4.79
N LYS A 231 81.54 0.85 -4.71
CA LYS A 231 80.94 -0.49 -4.59
C LYS A 231 80.09 -0.62 -3.34
N LEU A 232 80.57 -0.11 -2.20
CA LEU A 232 79.84 -0.15 -0.93
C LEU A 232 78.57 0.71 -0.98
N ASN A 233 78.64 1.93 -1.51
CA ASN A 233 77.46 2.80 -1.64
C ASN A 233 76.43 2.20 -2.60
N ASN A 234 76.87 1.61 -3.72
CA ASN A 234 75.98 0.91 -4.64
C ASN A 234 75.33 -0.34 -4.01
N ALA A 235 76.08 -1.08 -3.19
CA ALA A 235 75.53 -2.23 -2.45
C ALA A 235 74.47 -1.77 -1.43
N LYS A 236 74.72 -0.67 -0.71
CA LYS A 236 73.75 -0.06 0.21
C LYS A 236 72.49 0.41 -0.52
N ALA A 237 72.64 1.13 -1.64
CA ALA A 237 71.52 1.57 -2.46
C ALA A 237 70.70 0.37 -2.98
N ARG A 238 71.38 -0.67 -3.50
CA ARG A 238 70.72 -1.90 -3.97
C ARG A 238 69.97 -2.60 -2.84
N SER A 239 70.55 -2.70 -1.65
CA SER A 239 69.88 -3.27 -0.47
C SER A 239 68.61 -2.48 -0.13
N MET A 240 68.70 -1.14 -0.11
CA MET A 240 67.56 -0.25 0.15
C MET A 240 66.45 -0.41 -0.90
N TYR A 241 66.80 -0.50 -2.19
CA TYR A 241 65.82 -0.72 -3.26
C TYR A 241 65.18 -2.11 -3.20
N MET A 242 65.95 -3.16 -2.90
CA MET A 242 65.41 -4.52 -2.74
C MET A 242 64.43 -4.58 -1.58
N GLU A 243 64.72 -3.89 -0.48
CA GLU A 243 63.81 -3.80 0.66
C GLU A 243 62.53 -3.03 0.32
N LYS A 244 62.65 -1.93 -0.45
CA LYS A 244 61.48 -1.21 -0.97
C LYS A 244 60.63 -2.10 -1.89
N ILE A 245 61.27 -2.89 -2.76
CA ILE A 245 60.58 -3.85 -3.64
C ILE A 245 59.82 -4.88 -2.81
N ARG A 246 60.43 -5.48 -1.78
CA ARG A 246 59.75 -6.43 -0.89
C ARG A 246 58.53 -5.82 -0.20
N ARG A 247 58.66 -4.59 0.32
CA ARG A 247 57.53 -3.88 0.95
C ARG A 247 56.39 -3.65 -0.03
N LEU A 248 56.69 -3.21 -1.24
CA LEU A 248 55.68 -3.00 -2.29
C LEU A 248 55.02 -4.32 -2.73
N GLN A 249 55.79 -5.40 -2.85
CA GLN A 249 55.24 -6.73 -3.15
C GLN A 249 54.27 -7.18 -2.05
N LYS A 250 54.65 -7.06 -0.78
CA LYS A 250 53.79 -7.39 0.35
C LYS A 250 52.49 -6.56 0.35
N GLN A 251 52.57 -5.26 0.03
CA GLN A 251 51.38 -4.41 -0.10
C GLN A 251 50.47 -4.85 -1.25
N LEU A 252 51.05 -5.27 -2.37
CA LEU A 252 50.30 -5.74 -3.53
C LEU A 252 49.56 -7.05 -3.22
N ASP A 253 50.20 -7.97 -2.49
CA ASP A 253 49.58 -9.23 -2.07
C ASP A 253 48.41 -9.00 -1.09
N ILE A 254 48.54 -8.05 -0.15
CA ILE A 254 47.46 -7.65 0.76
C ILE A 254 46.26 -7.10 -0.03
N LEU A 255 46.49 -6.14 -0.94
CA LEU A 255 45.40 -5.54 -1.74
C LEU A 255 44.71 -6.56 -2.65
N LYS A 256 45.45 -7.55 -3.16
CA LYS A 256 44.85 -8.65 -3.94
C LYS A 256 43.94 -9.53 -3.09
N ALA A 257 44.34 -9.82 -1.84
CA ALA A 257 43.50 -10.56 -0.91
C ALA A 257 42.23 -9.77 -0.57
N GLU A 258 42.35 -8.48 -0.22
CA GLU A 258 41.20 -7.60 0.06
C GLU A 258 40.23 -7.51 -1.13
N ARG A 259 40.75 -7.39 -2.36
CA ARG A 259 39.91 -7.39 -3.56
C ARG A 259 39.16 -8.71 -3.72
N LYS A 260 39.84 -9.84 -3.51
CA LYS A 260 39.23 -11.16 -3.60
C LYS A 260 38.11 -11.32 -2.56
N ASP A 261 38.33 -10.87 -1.33
CA ASP A 261 37.32 -10.89 -0.26
C ASP A 261 36.10 -10.00 -0.60
N LEU A 262 36.33 -8.84 -1.23
CA LEU A 262 35.25 -7.96 -1.71
C LEU A 262 34.46 -8.58 -2.88
N ASP A 263 35.14 -9.18 -3.85
CA ASP A 263 34.52 -9.86 -4.98
C ASP A 263 33.66 -11.06 -4.49
N GLU A 264 34.17 -11.81 -3.50
CA GLU A 264 33.40 -12.86 -2.83
C GLU A 264 32.18 -12.29 -2.10
N ASN A 265 32.32 -11.14 -1.41
CA ASN A 265 31.21 -10.50 -0.70
C ASN A 265 30.08 -10.04 -1.65
N VAL A 266 30.40 -9.47 -2.82
CA VAL A 266 29.38 -9.05 -3.81
C VAL A 266 28.57 -10.25 -4.31
N TYR A 267 29.21 -11.41 -4.52
CA TYR A 267 28.51 -12.62 -4.93
C TYR A 267 27.50 -13.07 -3.87
N TYR A 268 27.91 -13.10 -2.60
CA TYR A 268 27.01 -13.47 -1.50
C TYR A 268 25.87 -12.46 -1.31
N GLN A 269 26.14 -11.16 -1.45
CA GLN A 269 25.10 -10.13 -1.40
C GLN A 269 24.07 -10.29 -2.51
N ASN A 270 24.48 -10.63 -3.73
CA ASN A 270 23.53 -10.90 -4.81
C ASN A 270 22.67 -12.13 -4.53
N LEU A 271 23.26 -13.20 -3.99
CA LEU A 271 22.51 -14.39 -3.58
C LEU A 271 21.53 -14.08 -2.43
N GLU A 272 21.96 -13.29 -1.45
CA GLU A 272 21.14 -12.83 -0.34
C GLU A 272 19.97 -11.97 -0.83
N ASN A 273 20.23 -11.04 -1.76
CA ASN A 273 19.19 -10.25 -2.40
C ASN A 273 18.19 -11.11 -3.18
N LEU A 274 18.64 -12.17 -3.87
CA LEU A 274 17.74 -13.13 -4.51
C LEU A 274 16.86 -13.83 -3.47
N ILE A 275 17.42 -14.25 -2.34
CA ILE A 275 16.69 -14.92 -1.25
C ILE A 275 15.67 -13.98 -0.63
N ILE A 276 16.04 -12.74 -0.32
CA ILE A 276 15.12 -11.75 0.28
C ILE A 276 13.94 -11.45 -0.64
N ASN A 277 14.20 -11.39 -1.96
CA ASN A 277 13.16 -11.04 -2.94
C ASN A 277 12.43 -12.24 -3.52
N MET A 278 12.62 -13.46 -3.00
CA MET A 278 12.02 -14.66 -3.61
C MET A 278 10.48 -14.65 -3.56
N ASP A 279 9.89 -14.00 -2.55
CA ASP A 279 8.43 -13.95 -2.42
C ASP A 279 7.80 -12.80 -3.23
N THR A 280 8.60 -11.81 -3.62
CA THR A 280 8.15 -10.58 -4.30
C THR A 280 8.52 -10.54 -5.78
N ASP A 281 9.64 -11.13 -6.17
CA ASP A 281 10.15 -11.16 -7.53
C ASP A 281 10.15 -12.60 -8.08
N ARG A 282 9.27 -12.80 -9.07
CA ARG A 282 9.10 -14.08 -9.77
C ARG A 282 10.39 -14.56 -10.44
N ARG A 283 11.24 -13.64 -10.94
CA ARG A 283 12.54 -13.98 -11.54
C ARG A 283 13.52 -14.49 -10.48
N ALA A 284 13.55 -13.83 -9.31
CA ALA A 284 14.41 -14.23 -8.21
C ALA A 284 14.06 -15.65 -7.73
N ALA A 285 12.76 -15.93 -7.57
CA ALA A 285 12.27 -17.26 -7.23
C ALA A 285 12.64 -18.32 -8.27
N PHE A 286 12.45 -18.02 -9.56
CA PHE A 286 12.82 -18.93 -10.64
C PHE A 286 14.33 -19.27 -10.61
N VAL A 287 15.20 -18.26 -10.52
CA VAL A 287 16.66 -18.46 -10.46
C VAL A 287 17.06 -19.29 -9.24
N LEU A 288 16.50 -19.01 -8.06
CA LEU A 288 16.78 -19.78 -6.86
C LEU A 288 16.34 -21.24 -6.97
N ASP A 289 15.21 -21.50 -7.62
CA ASP A 289 14.78 -22.86 -7.87
C ASP A 289 15.70 -23.58 -8.86
N GLN A 290 16.19 -22.91 -9.91
CA GLN A 290 17.23 -23.49 -10.77
C GLN A 290 18.50 -23.86 -9.99
N VAL A 291 18.95 -22.99 -9.08
CA VAL A 291 20.10 -23.27 -8.19
C VAL A 291 19.81 -24.47 -7.27
N LYS A 292 18.61 -24.56 -6.69
CA LYS A 292 18.21 -25.71 -5.83
C LYS A 292 18.06 -27.01 -6.60
N LEU A 293 17.82 -26.95 -7.91
CA LEU A 293 17.63 -28.11 -8.79
C LEU A 293 18.93 -28.57 -9.44
N TYR A 294 20.00 -27.78 -9.34
CA TYR A 294 21.32 -28.16 -9.85
C TYR A 294 21.77 -29.50 -9.25
N ASN A 295 22.22 -30.42 -10.11
CA ASN A 295 22.62 -31.80 -9.77
C ASN A 295 21.54 -32.71 -9.14
N LYS A 296 20.25 -32.33 -9.16
CA LYS A 296 19.18 -33.26 -8.72
C LYS A 296 18.85 -34.26 -9.82
N LYS A 297 18.92 -35.56 -9.48
CA LYS A 297 18.53 -36.66 -10.39
C LYS A 297 17.04 -36.67 -10.73
N VAL A 298 16.20 -36.26 -9.77
CA VAL A 298 14.74 -36.19 -9.93
C VAL A 298 14.30 -34.81 -9.46
N PRO A 299 14.29 -33.80 -10.35
CA PRO A 299 13.89 -32.45 -9.99
C PRO A 299 12.40 -32.40 -9.62
N ARG A 300 12.08 -31.64 -8.58
CA ARG A 300 10.70 -31.27 -8.22
C ARG A 300 10.56 -29.78 -8.46
N TYR A 301 9.75 -29.42 -9.44
CA TYR A 301 9.52 -28.04 -9.83
C TYR A 301 8.47 -27.41 -8.93
N SER A 302 8.70 -26.16 -8.54
CA SER A 302 7.64 -25.34 -7.95
C SER A 302 6.62 -24.95 -9.02
N ASP A 303 5.39 -24.64 -8.60
CA ASP A 303 4.33 -24.18 -9.48
C ASP A 303 4.75 -22.91 -10.24
N LEU A 304 5.46 -22.01 -9.55
CA LEU A 304 5.98 -20.78 -10.14
C LEU A 304 6.99 -21.06 -11.27
N THR A 305 7.89 -22.02 -11.07
CA THR A 305 8.85 -22.45 -12.08
C THR A 305 8.15 -23.07 -13.29
N LEU A 306 7.15 -23.91 -13.05
CA LEU A 306 6.35 -24.52 -14.12
C LEU A 306 5.62 -23.44 -14.94
N GLN A 307 5.01 -22.46 -14.28
CA GLN A 307 4.33 -21.35 -14.96
C GLN A 307 5.30 -20.51 -15.81
N GLU A 308 6.50 -20.21 -15.32
CA GLU A 308 7.50 -19.47 -16.10
C GLU A 308 7.99 -20.27 -17.32
N CYS A 309 8.19 -21.59 -17.14
CA CYS A 309 8.55 -22.46 -18.25
C CYS A 309 7.45 -22.53 -19.32
N ILE A 310 6.17 -22.55 -18.92
CA ILE A 310 5.03 -22.53 -19.85
C ILE A 310 5.00 -21.22 -20.64
N ILE A 311 5.21 -20.08 -19.97
CA ILE A 311 5.28 -18.76 -20.65
C ILE A 311 6.45 -18.73 -21.62
N TRP A 312 7.63 -19.23 -21.22
CA TRP A 312 8.79 -19.28 -22.09
C TRP A 312 8.55 -20.18 -23.31
N GLU A 313 8.01 -21.38 -23.11
CA GLU A 313 7.68 -22.29 -24.20
C GLU A 313 6.65 -21.71 -25.18
N ASP A 314 5.64 -20.97 -24.70
CA ASP A 314 4.62 -20.34 -25.56
C ASP A 314 5.17 -19.11 -26.32
N THR A 315 6.16 -18.40 -25.73
CA THR A 315 6.77 -17.22 -26.35
C THR A 315 7.93 -17.54 -27.30
N ASP A 316 8.77 -18.51 -26.96
CA ASP A 316 9.91 -18.96 -27.78
C ASP A 316 10.18 -20.47 -27.56
N PRO A 317 9.44 -21.36 -28.25
CA PRO A 317 9.61 -22.80 -28.13
C PRO A 317 11.01 -23.28 -28.54
N SER A 318 11.63 -22.62 -29.52
CA SER A 318 12.96 -23.00 -30.03
C SER A 318 14.05 -22.67 -29.00
N GLY A 319 13.97 -21.48 -28.40
CA GLY A 319 14.87 -21.07 -27.32
C GLY A 319 14.74 -21.95 -26.09
N TYR A 320 13.51 -22.29 -25.69
CA TYR A 320 13.27 -23.19 -24.56
C TYR A 320 13.89 -24.58 -24.79
N GLU A 321 13.64 -25.19 -25.95
CA GLU A 321 14.17 -26.51 -26.28
C GLU A 321 15.69 -26.51 -26.40
N TYR A 322 16.29 -25.43 -26.92
CA TYR A 322 17.73 -25.26 -26.94
C TYR A 322 18.33 -25.22 -25.52
N VAL A 323 17.79 -24.38 -24.62
CA VAL A 323 18.30 -24.26 -23.24
C VAL A 323 18.11 -25.55 -22.45
N ARG A 324 16.99 -26.24 -22.67
CA ARG A 324 16.69 -27.53 -22.04
C ARG A 324 17.66 -28.62 -22.53
N SER A 325 17.90 -28.71 -23.84
CA SER A 325 18.79 -29.73 -24.42
C SER A 325 20.28 -29.46 -24.17
N SER A 326 20.65 -28.20 -23.88
CA SER A 326 22.02 -27.86 -23.51
C SER A 326 22.36 -28.14 -22.03
N ASP A 327 21.40 -28.63 -21.24
CA ASP A 327 21.52 -28.84 -19.78
C ASP A 327 22.01 -27.59 -19.02
N LEU A 328 21.76 -26.38 -19.55
CA LEU A 328 22.19 -25.14 -18.90
C LEU A 328 21.33 -24.85 -17.66
N LEU A 329 20.04 -25.16 -17.79
CA LEU A 329 19.05 -25.07 -16.72
C LEU A 329 18.33 -26.41 -16.60
N THR A 330 17.98 -26.79 -15.37
CA THR A 330 17.18 -27.99 -15.13
C THR A 330 15.73 -27.66 -15.44
N LEU A 331 15.33 -27.67 -16.71
CA LEU A 331 13.97 -27.30 -17.14
C LEU A 331 13.06 -28.55 -17.25
N PRO A 332 11.76 -28.43 -16.95
CA PRO A 332 10.80 -29.53 -17.11
C PRO A 332 10.62 -29.92 -18.58
N ALA A 333 10.33 -31.19 -18.84
CA ALA A 333 9.88 -31.61 -20.17
C ALA A 333 8.50 -31.01 -20.49
N GLN A 334 8.19 -30.82 -21.79
CA GLN A 334 6.88 -30.34 -22.25
C GLN A 334 5.70 -31.12 -21.65
N TRP A 335 5.83 -32.45 -21.54
CA TRP A 335 4.80 -33.29 -20.93
C TRP A 335 4.54 -32.95 -19.45
N THR A 336 5.59 -32.64 -18.69
CA THR A 336 5.48 -32.22 -17.28
C THR A 336 4.72 -30.91 -17.16
N MET A 337 5.00 -29.95 -18.05
CA MET A 337 4.28 -28.67 -18.11
C MET A 337 2.80 -28.86 -18.47
N LYS A 338 2.50 -29.68 -19.49
CA LYS A 338 1.11 -29.98 -19.90
C LYS A 338 0.30 -30.62 -18.78
N ARG A 339 0.90 -31.52 -17.99
CA ARG A 339 0.23 -32.14 -16.84
C ARG A 339 -0.12 -31.13 -15.75
N HIS A 340 0.68 -30.07 -15.58
CA HIS A 340 0.44 -29.04 -14.58
C HIS A 340 -0.77 -28.15 -14.91
N LEU A 341 -1.05 -27.93 -16.20
CA LEU A 341 -2.23 -27.17 -16.65
C LEU A 341 -3.56 -27.93 -16.45
N GLY A 342 -3.50 -29.19 -16.01
CA GLY A 342 -4.67 -30.07 -15.90
C GLY A 342 -5.17 -30.55 -17.27
N PRO A 343 -6.26 -31.35 -17.30
CA PRO A 343 -6.98 -31.63 -18.53
C PRO A 343 -7.62 -30.32 -19.01
N MET A 344 -6.87 -29.53 -19.76
CA MET A 344 -7.47 -28.50 -20.60
C MET A 344 -8.24 -29.21 -21.70
N ASP A 345 -9.53 -28.92 -21.85
CA ASP A 345 -10.31 -29.35 -23.01
C ASP A 345 -9.67 -28.73 -24.25
N TYR A 346 -8.83 -29.53 -24.92
CA TYR A 346 -8.08 -29.12 -26.12
C TYR A 346 -9.01 -28.70 -27.27
N ASP A 347 -10.30 -29.02 -27.17
CA ASP A 347 -11.31 -28.68 -28.16
C ASP A 347 -11.71 -27.20 -28.16
N GLU A 348 -11.50 -26.43 -27.09
CA GLU A 348 -11.86 -24.99 -27.06
C GLU A 348 -10.71 -24.03 -27.47
N VAL A 349 -9.45 -24.45 -27.38
CA VAL A 349 -8.31 -23.56 -27.64
C VAL A 349 -7.87 -23.58 -29.12
N ALA A 350 -8.20 -24.63 -29.87
CA ALA A 350 -7.88 -24.69 -31.30
C ALA A 350 -8.64 -23.66 -32.14
N THR A 351 -9.81 -23.20 -31.68
CA THR A 351 -10.65 -22.23 -32.40
C THR A 351 -10.34 -20.76 -32.12
N SER A 352 -9.48 -20.43 -31.15
CA SER A 352 -9.19 -19.03 -30.78
C SER A 352 -7.83 -18.51 -31.26
N LYS A 353 -6.95 -19.35 -31.82
CA LYS A 353 -5.61 -18.94 -32.25
C LYS A 353 -5.52 -18.34 -33.67
N THR A 354 -6.60 -18.33 -34.46
CA THR A 354 -6.55 -17.79 -35.83
C THR A 354 -7.00 -16.34 -36.00
N ASP A 355 -7.76 -15.75 -35.07
CA ASP A 355 -8.45 -14.49 -35.35
C ASP A 355 -7.89 -13.23 -34.65
N THR A 356 -6.94 -13.35 -33.73
CA THR A 356 -6.52 -12.19 -32.90
C THR A 356 -5.14 -11.61 -33.22
N LEU A 357 -4.38 -12.16 -34.16
CA LEU A 357 -3.02 -11.67 -34.49
C LEU A 357 -2.97 -10.63 -35.63
N SER A 358 -4.11 -10.19 -36.17
CA SER A 358 -4.12 -9.20 -37.28
C SER A 358 -4.46 -7.77 -36.88
N ALA A 359 -4.77 -7.45 -35.61
CA ALA A 359 -5.36 -6.15 -35.28
C ALA A 359 -4.50 -5.13 -34.53
N ASN A 360 -3.40 -5.48 -33.85
CA ASN A 360 -2.75 -4.53 -32.92
C ASN A 360 -1.22 -4.37 -33.09
N PHE A 361 -0.74 -4.23 -34.33
CA PHE A 361 0.62 -3.76 -34.59
C PHE A 361 0.59 -2.46 -35.41
N GLU A 362 -0.02 -1.41 -34.85
CA GLU A 362 0.29 -0.04 -35.27
C GLU A 362 1.70 0.30 -34.83
N VAL A 363 2.61 0.22 -35.80
CA VAL A 363 3.99 0.69 -35.69
C VAL A 363 3.95 2.21 -35.51
N THR A 364 4.06 2.68 -34.28
CA THR A 364 4.43 4.08 -34.01
C THR A 364 5.89 4.25 -34.39
N THR A 365 6.14 4.62 -35.65
CA THR A 365 7.45 5.11 -36.09
C THR A 365 7.75 6.43 -35.39
N MET A 366 8.52 6.39 -34.30
CA MET A 366 9.20 7.58 -33.78
C MET A 366 10.38 7.89 -34.70
N SER A 367 10.09 8.55 -35.82
CA SER A 367 11.05 9.44 -36.49
C SER A 367 11.09 10.72 -35.68
N ASP A 368 12.15 10.94 -34.91
CA ASP A 368 12.75 12.25 -34.63
C ASP A 368 13.93 12.06 -33.67
N ALA A 369 15.10 11.73 -34.24
CA ALA A 369 16.38 11.89 -33.57
C ALA A 369 16.93 13.29 -33.92
N PRO A 370 17.18 14.17 -32.94
CA PRO A 370 17.86 15.42 -33.22
C PRO A 370 19.36 15.14 -33.40
N ASP A 371 19.84 15.52 -34.58
CA ASP A 371 21.24 15.68 -34.93
C ASP A 371 21.96 16.54 -33.88
N LEU A 372 22.88 15.95 -33.12
CA LEU A 372 23.84 16.67 -32.30
C LEU A 372 25.25 16.13 -32.57
N LEU A 373 25.75 16.50 -33.73
CA LEU A 373 27.17 16.64 -34.02
C LEU A 373 27.43 18.11 -34.35
N GLN A 374 27.90 18.89 -33.38
CA GLN A 374 28.81 20.01 -33.61
C GLN A 374 29.45 20.49 -32.30
N CYS A 375 30.77 20.71 -32.40
CA CYS A 375 31.78 21.15 -31.42
C CYS A 375 32.43 20.07 -30.55
#